data_AF-A0A2H1J830-F1
#
_entry.id   AF-A0A2H1J830-F1
#
_cell.length_a   1.000
_cell.length_b   1.000
_cell.length_c   1.000
_cell.angle_alpha   90.00
_cell.angle_beta   90.00
_cell.angle_gamma   90.00
#
_symmetry.space_group_name_H-M   'P 1'
#
loop_
_entity.id
_entity.type
_entity.pdbx_description
1 polymer ?
#
loop_
_entity_poly.entity_id
_entity_poly.type
_entity_poly.pdbx_seq_one_letter_code
_entity_poly.pdbx_strand_id
1 'polypeptide(L)'
;MSTQQQSPGLGAAPLPYDQLRKGARTALIVQGVLSILMGVLFLLMPMASAFVVAIFFAAWLVVNGIVSLISHFQRDKEHRSAWVLVAAILSIVVGIIAIFLPSSTVLALALLVGAWAFVVGAFAIAGAFSLKKMGAKHWWVMLLNGIVGIIVGIVFVVSPASAFLGFIWALGIFAVADGIAEIVLGIRMRRAKTA
;
A
#
# COMPACT_ATOMS: atom_id res chain seq x y z
N MET A 1 -55.24 31.94 34.05
CA MET A 1 -55.12 31.74 32.59
C MET A 1 -53.67 31.47 32.26
N SER A 2 -53.30 30.20 32.25
CA SER A 2 -51.96 29.69 31.97
C SER A 2 -51.96 29.13 30.55
N THR A 3 -51.54 29.93 29.58
CA THR A 3 -51.41 29.49 28.19
C THR A 3 -50.12 28.68 28.07
N GLN A 4 -50.27 27.36 27.94
CA GLN A 4 -49.18 26.45 27.62
C GLN A 4 -48.57 26.81 26.27
N GLN A 5 -47.35 27.34 26.32
CA GLN A 5 -46.51 27.55 25.15
C GLN A 5 -45.84 26.21 24.81
N GLN A 6 -46.56 25.39 24.03
CA GLN A 6 -45.99 24.21 23.38
C GLN A 6 -44.87 24.65 22.45
N SER A 7 -43.62 24.42 22.86
CA SER A 7 -42.47 24.46 21.96
C SER A 7 -42.74 23.50 20.80
N PRO A 8 -42.73 23.95 19.53
CA PRO A 8 -42.88 23.06 18.39
C PRO A 8 -41.77 22.02 18.48
N GLY A 9 -42.14 20.75 18.55
CA GLY A 9 -41.17 19.66 18.55
C GLY A 9 -40.24 19.84 17.36
N LEU A 10 -38.98 20.20 17.62
CA LEU A 10 -37.93 20.13 16.63
C LEU A 10 -37.81 18.65 16.24
N GLY A 11 -38.58 18.23 15.24
CA GLY A 11 -38.32 17.02 14.48
C GLY A 11 -36.96 17.21 13.84
N ALA A 12 -35.92 16.79 14.57
CA ALA A 12 -34.54 16.95 14.15
C ALA A 12 -34.40 16.33 12.75
N ALA A 13 -34.15 17.17 11.75
CA ALA A 13 -33.79 16.70 10.42
C ALA A 13 -32.66 15.66 10.60
N PRO A 14 -32.75 14.47 9.99
CA PRO A 14 -31.78 13.40 10.19
C PRO A 14 -30.38 13.95 9.98
N LEU A 15 -29.56 13.93 11.03
CA LEU A 15 -28.25 14.54 10.98
C LEU A 15 -27.36 13.75 10.00
N PRO A 16 -26.57 14.41 9.14
CA PRO A 16 -25.80 13.77 8.05
C PRO A 16 -24.85 12.63 8.46
N TYR A 17 -24.52 12.48 9.75
CA TYR A 17 -23.64 11.42 10.24
C TYR A 17 -24.20 10.00 10.05
N ASP A 18 -25.52 9.83 9.98
CA ASP A 18 -26.14 8.50 9.83
C ASP A 18 -25.93 7.91 8.43
N GLN A 19 -25.89 8.77 7.41
CA GLN A 19 -25.58 8.40 6.02
C GLN A 19 -24.10 8.01 5.91
N LEU A 20 -23.21 8.82 6.49
CA LEU A 20 -21.76 8.57 6.51
C LEU A 20 -21.41 7.26 7.21
N ARG A 21 -22.04 6.96 8.35
CA ARG A 21 -21.81 5.72 9.11
C ARG A 21 -22.30 4.48 8.37
N LYS A 22 -23.42 4.55 7.64
CA LYS A 22 -23.92 3.44 6.82
C LYS A 22 -22.97 3.16 5.63
N GLY A 23 -22.55 4.22 4.93
CA GLY A 23 -21.58 4.11 3.83
C GLY A 23 -20.25 3.52 4.28
N ALA A 24 -19.68 4.05 5.37
CA ALA A 24 -18.43 3.55 5.96
C ALA A 24 -18.53 2.08 6.39
N ARG A 25 -19.68 1.67 6.96
CA ARG A 25 -19.91 0.26 7.32
C ARG A 25 -19.93 -0.67 6.12
N THR A 26 -20.68 -0.31 5.07
CA THR A 26 -20.76 -1.14 3.87
C THR A 26 -19.40 -1.21 3.18
N ALA A 27 -18.68 -0.07 3.12
CA ALA A 27 -17.33 -0.03 2.59
C ALA A 27 -16.39 -0.98 3.35
N LEU A 28 -16.39 -0.96 4.69
CA LEU A 28 -15.53 -1.83 5.50
C LEU A 28 -15.83 -3.33 5.33
N ILE A 29 -17.11 -3.71 5.22
CA ILE A 29 -17.46 -5.12 5.01
C ILE A 29 -17.06 -5.58 3.61
N VAL A 30 -17.34 -4.76 2.59
CA VAL A 30 -16.97 -5.08 1.19
C VAL A 30 -15.46 -5.14 1.04
N GLN A 31 -14.74 -4.15 1.58
CA GLN A 31 -13.28 -4.08 1.57
C GLN A 31 -12.68 -5.29 2.29
N GLY A 32 -13.24 -5.69 3.45
CA GLY A 32 -12.72 -6.83 4.19
C GLY A 32 -12.92 -8.15 3.47
N VAL A 33 -14.07 -8.35 2.81
CA VAL A 33 -14.31 -9.53 1.97
C VAL A 33 -13.37 -9.53 0.76
N LEU A 34 -13.20 -8.40 0.07
CA LEU A 34 -12.27 -8.28 -1.06
C LEU A 34 -10.83 -8.56 -0.63
N SER A 35 -10.41 -8.03 0.52
CA SER A 35 -9.06 -8.21 1.08
C SER A 35 -8.81 -9.68 1.43
N ILE A 36 -9.77 -10.37 2.03
CA ILE A 36 -9.67 -11.83 2.28
C ILE A 36 -9.56 -12.61 0.97
N LEU A 37 -10.41 -12.32 -0.03
CA LEU A 37 -10.37 -13.02 -1.32
C LEU A 37 -9.02 -12.83 -2.01
N MET A 38 -8.49 -11.61 -2.00
CA MET A 38 -7.15 -11.31 -2.53
C MET A 38 -6.05 -12.02 -1.73
N GLY A 39 -6.14 -12.01 -0.40
CA GLY A 39 -5.17 -12.69 0.46
C GLY A 39 -5.15 -14.20 0.23
N VAL A 40 -6.33 -14.83 0.14
CA VAL A 40 -6.47 -16.26 -0.19
C VAL A 40 -5.91 -16.55 -1.59
N LEU A 41 -6.18 -15.68 -2.57
CA LEU A 41 -5.63 -15.82 -3.92
C LEU A 41 -4.09 -15.81 -3.91
N PHE A 42 -3.48 -14.90 -3.14
CA PHE A 42 -2.02 -14.78 -3.00
C PHE A 42 -1.39 -16.01 -2.33
N LEU A 43 -2.10 -16.63 -1.39
CA LEU A 43 -1.63 -17.82 -0.68
C LEU A 43 -1.75 -19.08 -1.53
N LEU A 44 -2.88 -19.26 -2.24
CA LEU A 44 -3.15 -20.45 -3.04
C LEU A 44 -2.42 -20.45 -4.38
N MET A 45 -2.23 -19.27 -4.98
CA MET A 45 -1.63 -19.11 -6.30
C MET A 45 -0.50 -18.07 -6.31
N PRO A 46 0.59 -18.27 -5.54
CA PRO A 46 1.62 -17.25 -5.34
C PRO A 46 2.34 -16.86 -6.63
N MET A 47 2.54 -17.81 -7.56
CA MET A 47 3.14 -17.52 -8.86
C MET A 47 2.24 -16.65 -9.74
N ALA A 48 0.94 -16.94 -9.79
CA ALA A 48 -0.01 -16.14 -10.55
C ALA A 48 -0.12 -14.74 -9.96
N SER A 49 -0.23 -14.63 -8.63
CA SER A 49 -0.27 -13.34 -7.92
C SER A 49 1.00 -12.51 -8.13
N ALA A 50 2.18 -13.13 -8.16
CA ALA A 50 3.42 -12.44 -8.50
C ALA A 50 3.36 -11.79 -9.89
N PHE A 51 2.84 -12.51 -10.90
CA PHE A 51 2.66 -11.97 -12.24
C PHE A 51 1.59 -10.89 -12.29
N VAL A 52 0.50 -11.04 -11.54
CA VAL A 52 -0.52 -9.98 -11.41
C VAL A 52 0.12 -8.71 -10.86
N VAL A 53 0.87 -8.79 -9.77
CA VAL A 53 1.58 -7.62 -9.20
C VAL A 53 2.53 -7.00 -10.23
N ALA A 54 3.28 -7.81 -10.98
CA ALA A 54 4.16 -7.33 -12.03
C ALA A 54 3.41 -6.60 -13.16
N ILE A 55 2.29 -7.15 -13.62
CA ILE A 55 1.47 -6.54 -14.68
C ILE A 55 0.81 -5.25 -14.18
N PHE A 56 0.30 -5.23 -12.95
CA PHE A 56 -0.28 -4.02 -12.35
C PHE A 56 0.78 -2.91 -12.21
N PHE A 57 1.99 -3.26 -11.76
CA PHE A 57 3.10 -2.31 -11.70
C PHE A 57 3.49 -1.81 -13.09
N ALA A 58 3.55 -2.69 -14.08
CA ALA A 58 3.86 -2.33 -15.46
C ALA A 58 2.80 -1.39 -16.06
N ALA A 59 1.51 -1.68 -15.85
CA ALA A 59 0.41 -0.81 -16.25
C ALA A 59 0.49 0.56 -15.55
N TRP A 60 0.81 0.58 -14.25
CA TRP A 60 1.03 1.82 -13.50
C TRP A 60 2.19 2.64 -14.08
N LEU A 61 3.29 2.02 -14.50
CA LEU A 61 4.39 2.71 -15.19
C LEU A 61 3.94 3.34 -16.51
N VAL A 62 3.16 2.62 -17.32
CA VAL A 62 2.61 3.15 -18.57
C VAL A 62 1.71 4.36 -18.29
N VAL A 63 0.79 4.25 -17.33
CA VAL A 63 -0.12 5.35 -16.97
C VAL A 63 0.66 6.56 -16.47
N ASN A 64 1.63 6.39 -15.57
CA ASN A 64 2.46 7.50 -15.10
C ASN A 64 3.31 8.11 -16.21
N GLY A 65 3.84 7.29 -17.12
CA GLY A 65 4.56 7.76 -18.29
C GLY A 65 3.69 8.61 -19.20
N ILE A 66 2.46 8.19 -19.47
CA ILE A 66 1.48 8.94 -20.25
C ILE A 66 1.14 10.26 -19.56
N VAL A 67 0.81 10.23 -18.27
CA VAL A 67 0.49 11.44 -17.49
C VAL A 67 1.68 12.40 -17.46
N SER A 68 2.88 11.89 -17.24
CA SER A 68 4.12 12.68 -17.24
C SER A 68 4.36 13.31 -18.61
N LEU A 69 4.18 12.56 -19.69
CA LEU A 69 4.30 13.04 -21.07
C LEU A 69 3.30 14.16 -21.37
N ILE A 70 2.02 13.98 -21.02
CA ILE A 70 0.98 15.00 -21.18
C ILE A 70 1.33 16.26 -20.37
N SER A 71 1.74 16.07 -19.11
CA SER A 71 2.12 17.17 -18.21
C SER A 71 3.34 17.95 -18.69
N HIS A 72 4.26 17.32 -19.44
CA HIS A 72 5.43 17.99 -19.98
C HIS A 72 5.06 19.11 -20.95
N PHE A 73 4.02 18.91 -21.77
CA PHE A 73 3.56 19.91 -22.73
C PHE A 73 2.78 21.06 -22.10
N GLN A 74 2.20 20.85 -20.91
CA GLN A 74 1.49 21.89 -20.15
C GLN A 74 2.42 22.78 -19.33
N ARG A 75 3.71 22.43 -19.17
CA ARG A 75 4.70 23.27 -18.47
C ARG A 75 5.18 24.43 -19.35
N ASP A 76 5.32 25.59 -18.73
CA ASP A 76 5.95 26.77 -19.34
C ASP A 76 7.35 26.42 -19.86
N LYS A 77 7.75 27.06 -20.97
CA LYS A 77 9.00 26.74 -21.69
C LYS A 77 10.25 26.78 -20.79
N GLU A 78 10.22 27.63 -19.75
CA GLU A 78 11.31 27.82 -18.79
C GLU A 78 11.45 26.65 -17.79
N HIS A 79 10.42 25.83 -17.61
CA HIS A 79 10.41 24.67 -16.70
C HIS A 79 10.37 23.31 -17.43
N ARG A 80 10.58 23.30 -18.76
CA ARG A 80 10.63 22.07 -19.55
C ARG A 80 12.02 21.42 -19.42
N SER A 81 12.11 20.40 -18.59
CA SER A 81 13.32 19.57 -18.50
C SER A 81 13.27 18.41 -19.49
N ALA A 82 14.27 18.33 -20.39
CA ALA A 82 14.45 17.22 -21.32
C ALA A 82 14.52 15.86 -20.61
N TRP A 83 15.05 15.85 -19.38
CA TRP A 83 15.12 14.65 -18.55
C TRP A 83 13.73 14.07 -18.24
N VAL A 84 12.74 14.92 -17.98
CA VAL A 84 11.37 14.49 -17.68
C VAL A 84 10.71 13.84 -18.90
N LEU A 85 10.98 14.38 -20.10
CA LEU A 85 10.48 13.80 -21.35
C LEU A 85 11.09 12.41 -21.60
N VAL A 86 12.41 12.28 -21.45
CA VAL A 86 13.10 10.99 -21.58
C VAL A 86 12.59 9.99 -20.55
N ALA A 87 12.45 10.40 -19.29
CA ALA A 87 11.92 9.54 -18.24
C ALA A 87 10.47 9.09 -18.52
N ALA A 88 9.63 9.98 -19.05
CA ALA A 88 8.26 9.65 -19.44
C ALA A 88 8.25 8.58 -20.54
N ILE A 89 9.00 8.79 -21.63
CA ILE A 89 9.09 7.82 -22.74
C ILE A 89 9.63 6.48 -22.25
N LEU A 90 10.73 6.49 -21.48
CA LEU A 90 11.31 5.28 -20.92
C LEU A 90 10.32 4.52 -20.04
N SER A 91 9.57 5.21 -19.17
CA SER A 91 8.59 4.55 -18.31
C SER A 91 7.46 3.86 -19.10
N ILE A 92 7.02 4.45 -20.22
CA ILE A 92 6.04 3.83 -21.13
C ILE A 92 6.65 2.59 -21.78
N VAL A 93 7.84 2.71 -22.38
CA VAL A 93 8.49 1.60 -23.08
C VAL A 93 8.79 0.44 -22.13
N VAL A 94 9.36 0.73 -20.95
CA VAL A 94 9.64 -0.27 -19.91
C VAL A 94 8.33 -0.90 -19.42
N GLY A 95 7.29 -0.11 -19.19
CA GLY A 95 5.98 -0.62 -18.79
C GLY A 95 5.38 -1.56 -19.84
N ILE A 96 5.45 -1.22 -21.13
CA ILE A 96 4.96 -2.08 -22.21
C ILE A 96 5.76 -3.39 -22.26
N ILE A 97 7.09 -3.32 -22.23
CA ILE A 97 7.96 -4.51 -22.21
C ILE A 97 7.65 -5.39 -21.00
N ALA A 98 7.43 -4.77 -19.84
CA ALA A 98 7.14 -5.47 -18.59
C ALA A 98 5.82 -6.24 -18.62
N ILE A 99 4.81 -5.75 -19.36
CA ILE A 99 3.53 -6.46 -19.57
C ILE A 99 3.75 -7.76 -20.38
N PHE A 100 4.61 -7.72 -21.40
CA PHE A 100 4.89 -8.88 -22.24
C PHE A 100 5.90 -9.85 -21.61
N LEU A 101 6.74 -9.36 -20.69
CA LEU A 101 7.76 -10.14 -19.99
C LEU A 101 7.54 -10.08 -18.47
N PRO A 102 6.45 -10.69 -17.95
CA PRO A 102 6.11 -10.60 -16.53
C PRO A 102 7.13 -11.31 -15.64
N SER A 103 7.77 -12.38 -16.12
CA SER A 103 8.81 -13.10 -15.37
C SER A 103 10.04 -12.23 -15.07
N SER A 104 10.55 -11.52 -16.08
CA SER A 104 11.66 -10.57 -15.91
C SER A 104 11.28 -9.39 -15.03
N THR A 105 10.01 -8.98 -15.07
CA THR A 105 9.48 -7.88 -14.26
C THR A 105 9.39 -8.27 -12.79
N VAL A 106 8.94 -9.49 -12.48
CA VAL A 106 9.01 -10.05 -11.12
C VAL A 106 10.44 -10.04 -10.59
N LEU A 107 11.41 -10.47 -11.41
CA LEU A 107 12.82 -10.45 -11.02
C LEU A 107 13.32 -9.02 -10.74
N ALA A 108 12.99 -8.07 -11.62
CA ALA A 108 13.37 -6.68 -11.46
C ALA A 108 12.74 -6.06 -10.20
N LEU A 109 11.46 -6.34 -9.94
CA LEU A 109 10.76 -5.91 -8.73
C LEU A 109 11.39 -6.50 -7.47
N ALA A 110 11.74 -7.79 -7.49
CA ALA A 110 12.43 -8.43 -6.38
C ALA A 110 13.76 -7.72 -6.06
N LEU A 111 14.59 -7.48 -7.08
CA LEU A 111 15.86 -6.80 -6.90
C LEU A 111 15.68 -5.36 -6.43
N LEU A 112 14.67 -4.65 -6.94
CA LEU A 112 14.33 -3.29 -6.52
C LEU A 112 13.94 -3.25 -5.04
N VAL A 113 13.06 -4.15 -4.61
CA VAL A 113 12.63 -4.29 -3.21
C VAL A 113 13.82 -4.65 -2.32
N GLY A 114 14.67 -5.58 -2.76
CA GLY A 114 15.88 -5.97 -2.04
C GLY A 114 16.88 -4.83 -1.86
N ALA A 115 17.16 -4.10 -2.94
CA ALA A 115 18.05 -2.94 -2.90
C ALA A 115 17.51 -1.84 -1.96
N TRP A 116 16.20 -1.56 -2.04
CA TRP A 116 15.56 -0.62 -1.14
C TRP A 116 15.63 -1.08 0.32
N ALA A 117 15.31 -2.34 0.62
CA ALA A 117 15.39 -2.91 1.95
C ALA A 117 16.83 -2.86 2.52
N PHE A 118 17.82 -3.12 1.68
CA PHE A 118 19.24 -3.01 2.04
C PHE A 118 19.60 -1.56 2.42
N VAL A 119 19.21 -0.59 1.61
CA VAL A 119 19.46 0.83 1.87
C VAL A 119 18.79 1.28 3.17
N VAL A 120 17.50 0.98 3.34
CA VAL A 120 16.76 1.30 4.57
C VAL A 120 17.37 0.61 5.79
N GLY A 121 17.79 -0.66 5.64
CA GLY A 121 18.47 -1.42 6.69
C GLY A 121 19.78 -0.76 7.12
N ALA A 122 20.60 -0.33 6.15
CA ALA A 122 21.85 0.37 6.40
C ALA A 122 21.63 1.71 7.14
N PHE A 123 20.66 2.51 6.69
CA PHE A 123 20.30 3.75 7.37
C PHE A 123 19.75 3.51 8.78
N ALA A 124 18.95 2.46 8.98
CA ALA A 124 18.42 2.11 10.29
C ALA A 124 19.54 1.70 11.27
N ILE A 125 20.52 0.92 10.81
CA ILE A 125 21.70 0.57 11.62
C ILE A 125 22.48 1.84 12.00
N ALA A 126 22.76 2.71 11.02
CA ALA A 126 23.46 3.97 11.26
C ALA A 126 22.71 4.86 12.27
N GLY A 127 21.40 5.00 12.10
CA GLY A 127 20.53 5.75 13.00
C GLY A 127 20.43 5.15 14.41
N ALA A 128 20.48 3.82 14.54
CA ALA A 128 20.44 3.14 15.84
C ALA A 128 21.63 3.52 16.72
N PHE A 129 22.83 3.68 16.14
CA PHE A 129 24.00 4.15 16.87
C PHE A 129 23.87 5.61 17.30
N SER A 130 23.21 6.45 16.49
CA SER A 130 22.89 7.83 16.88
C SER A 130 21.91 7.86 18.04
N LEU A 131 20.84 7.04 18.03
CA LEU A 131 19.89 6.91 19.14
C LEU A 131 20.56 6.41 20.42
N LYS A 132 21.51 5.46 20.31
CA LYS A 132 22.29 4.97 21.43
C LYS A 132 23.09 6.11 22.10
N LYS A 133 23.73 6.98 21.29
CA LYS A 133 24.47 8.14 21.80
C LYS A 133 23.58 9.16 22.52
N MET A 134 22.31 9.26 22.12
CA MET A 134 21.31 10.13 22.75
C MET A 134 20.65 9.52 24.01
N GLY A 135 21.10 8.35 24.47
CA GLY A 135 20.56 7.70 25.67
C GLY A 135 19.17 7.07 25.49
N ALA A 136 18.71 6.86 24.26
CA ALA A 136 17.40 6.28 24.00
C ALA A 136 17.31 4.82 24.49
N LYS A 137 16.37 4.50 25.37
CA LYS A 137 16.22 3.16 25.98
C LYS A 137 16.01 2.02 24.98
N HIS A 138 15.33 2.30 23.86
CA HIS A 138 14.93 1.29 22.86
C HIS A 138 15.76 1.36 21.56
N TRP A 139 16.98 1.91 21.61
CA TRP A 139 17.89 2.00 20.45
C TRP A 139 18.12 0.64 19.76
N TRP A 140 18.09 -0.44 20.52
CA TRP A 140 18.28 -1.81 20.04
C TRP A 140 17.16 -2.26 19.08
N VAL A 141 15.93 -1.74 19.23
CA VAL A 141 14.82 -2.06 18.33
C VAL A 141 15.12 -1.57 16.92
N MET A 142 15.65 -0.35 16.81
CA MET A 142 16.06 0.23 15.54
C MET A 142 17.24 -0.54 14.93
N LEU A 143 18.19 -1.00 15.75
CA LEU A 143 19.30 -1.84 15.30
C LEU A 143 18.79 -3.17 14.72
N LEU A 144 17.93 -3.88 15.45
CA LEU A 144 17.36 -5.14 14.98
C LEU A 144 16.57 -4.95 13.69
N ASN A 145 15.76 -3.91 13.59
CA ASN A 145 15.04 -3.59 12.37
C ASN A 145 16.00 -3.37 11.19
N GLY A 146 17.12 -2.68 11.42
CA GLY A 146 18.16 -2.49 10.43
C GLY A 146 18.84 -3.80 9.99
N ILE A 147 19.18 -4.67 10.94
CA ILE A 147 19.76 -6.00 10.66
C ILE A 147 18.78 -6.84 9.82
N VAL A 148 17.50 -6.88 10.21
CA VAL A 148 16.46 -7.58 9.44
C VAL A 148 16.38 -7.01 8.02
N GLY A 149 16.40 -5.69 7.86
CA GLY A 149 16.40 -5.04 6.55
C GLY A 149 17.59 -5.44 5.66
N ILE A 150 18.79 -5.53 6.22
CA ILE A 150 19.99 -6.00 5.51
C ILE A 150 19.84 -7.47 5.09
N ILE A 151 19.39 -8.34 6.00
CA ILE A 151 19.20 -9.77 5.71
C ILE A 151 18.17 -9.94 4.59
N VAL A 152 17.03 -9.26 4.69
CA VAL A 152 15.99 -9.26 3.66
C VAL A 152 16.59 -8.79 2.33
N GLY A 153 17.30 -7.66 2.32
CA GLY A 153 17.96 -7.16 1.11
C GLY A 153 18.90 -8.19 0.47
N ILE A 154 19.72 -8.87 1.27
CA ILE A 154 20.63 -9.92 0.79
C ILE A 154 19.84 -11.11 0.21
N VAL A 155 18.79 -11.57 0.89
CA VAL A 155 17.95 -12.69 0.42
C VAL A 155 17.30 -12.38 -0.93
N PHE A 156 16.84 -11.14 -1.12
CA PHE A 156 16.30 -10.68 -2.40
C PHE A 156 17.34 -10.60 -3.52
N VAL A 157 18.61 -10.32 -3.22
CA VAL A 157 19.68 -10.29 -4.23
C VAL A 157 20.16 -11.70 -4.58
N VAL A 158 20.35 -12.56 -3.58
CA VAL A 158 20.86 -13.93 -3.75
C VAL A 158 19.80 -14.85 -4.37
N SER A 159 18.54 -14.68 -3.99
CA SER A 159 17.43 -15.54 -4.41
C SER A 159 16.17 -14.74 -4.73
N PRO A 160 16.20 -13.87 -5.76
CA PRO A 160 15.14 -12.91 -6.05
C PRO A 160 13.77 -13.56 -6.26
N ALA A 161 13.68 -14.66 -7.00
CA ALA A 161 12.42 -15.36 -7.24
C ALA A 161 11.81 -15.90 -5.93
N SER A 162 12.59 -16.62 -5.13
CA SER A 162 12.13 -17.17 -3.85
C SER A 162 11.78 -16.08 -2.83
N ALA A 163 12.60 -15.03 -2.76
CA ALA A 163 12.36 -13.89 -1.88
C ALA A 163 11.05 -13.16 -2.22
N PHE A 164 10.80 -12.95 -3.51
CA PHE A 164 9.55 -12.33 -3.95
C PHE A 164 8.34 -13.23 -3.67
N LEU A 165 8.46 -14.55 -3.80
CA LEU A 165 7.39 -15.47 -3.40
C LEU A 165 7.11 -15.41 -1.90
N GLY A 166 8.15 -15.38 -1.07
CA GLY A 166 8.00 -15.17 0.38
C GLY A 166 7.31 -13.84 0.69
N PHE A 167 7.61 -12.79 -0.08
CA PHE A 167 6.94 -11.50 0.01
C PHE A 167 5.45 -11.58 -0.39
N ILE A 168 5.10 -12.29 -1.47
CA ILE A 168 3.70 -12.53 -1.86
C ILE A 168 2.95 -13.30 -0.77
N TRP A 169 3.55 -14.29 -0.14
CA TRP A 169 2.94 -14.98 1.00
C TRP A 169 2.74 -14.07 2.20
N ALA A 170 3.74 -13.26 2.55
CA ALA A 170 3.62 -12.29 3.64
C ALA A 170 2.47 -11.29 3.36
N LEU A 171 2.36 -10.79 2.13
CA LEU A 171 1.24 -9.95 1.70
C LEU A 171 -0.09 -10.68 1.79
N GLY A 172 -0.15 -11.96 1.39
CA GLY A 172 -1.36 -12.77 1.48
C GLY A 172 -1.84 -12.97 2.92
N ILE A 173 -0.94 -13.33 3.83
CA ILE A 173 -1.24 -13.46 5.27
C ILE A 173 -1.72 -12.13 5.84
N PHE A 174 -1.02 -11.03 5.52
CA PHE A 174 -1.38 -9.70 5.98
C PHE A 174 -2.76 -9.28 5.45
N ALA A 175 -3.06 -9.49 4.17
CA ALA A 175 -4.35 -9.17 3.56
C ALA A 175 -5.50 -9.96 4.21
N VAL A 176 -5.29 -11.25 4.51
CA VAL A 176 -6.29 -12.04 5.24
C VAL A 176 -6.51 -11.48 6.65
N ALA A 177 -5.44 -11.16 7.38
CA ALA A 177 -5.54 -10.61 8.73
C ALA A 177 -6.24 -9.25 8.76
N ASP A 178 -5.91 -8.37 7.82
CA ASP A 178 -6.52 -7.06 7.64
C ASP A 178 -8.00 -7.18 7.28
N GLY A 179 -8.35 -8.04 6.31
CA GLY A 179 -9.76 -8.26 5.95
C GLY A 179 -10.59 -8.86 7.09
N ILE A 180 -10.02 -9.73 7.92
CA ILE A 180 -10.67 -10.19 9.16
C ILE A 180 -10.91 -9.00 10.11
N ALA A 181 -9.90 -8.15 10.31
CA ALA A 181 -10.00 -6.99 11.20
C ALA A 181 -11.10 -6.03 10.73
N GLU A 182 -11.17 -5.74 9.43
CA GLU A 182 -12.19 -4.86 8.84
C GLU A 182 -13.61 -5.42 8.99
N ILE A 183 -13.80 -6.72 8.76
CA ILE A 183 -15.10 -7.38 8.98
C ILE A 183 -15.50 -7.29 10.45
N VAL A 184 -14.56 -7.55 11.38
CA VAL A 184 -14.83 -7.45 12.82
C VAL A 184 -15.21 -6.03 13.22
N LEU A 185 -14.53 -5.00 12.71
CA LEU A 185 -14.87 -3.60 12.94
C LEU A 185 -16.24 -3.25 12.35
N GLY A 186 -16.53 -3.71 11.13
CA GLY A 186 -17.83 -3.58 10.46
C GLY A 186 -18.98 -4.17 11.29
N ILE A 187 -18.76 -5.33 11.92
CA ILE A 187 -19.72 -6.00 12.81
C ILE A 187 -19.82 -5.27 14.16
N ARG A 188 -18.72 -4.81 14.75
CA ARG A 188 -18.75 -4.07 16.03
C ARG A 188 -19.56 -2.78 15.92
N MET A 189 -19.49 -2.08 14.78
CA MET A 189 -20.34 -0.92 14.52
C MET A 189 -21.85 -1.22 14.49
N ARG A 190 -22.25 -2.49 14.28
CA ARG A 190 -23.65 -2.96 14.40
C ARG A 190 -24.10 -3.03 15.87
N ARG A 191 -23.22 -3.46 16.79
CA ARG A 191 -23.58 -3.68 18.20
C ARG A 191 -23.80 -2.38 18.98
N ALA A 192 -23.10 -1.31 18.64
CA ALA A 192 -23.30 0.03 19.23
C ALA A 192 -24.64 0.71 18.89
N LYS A 193 -25.57 0.02 18.21
CA LYS A 193 -26.96 0.45 17.98
C LYS A 193 -27.98 -0.31 18.83
N THR A 194 -27.55 -1.31 19.60
CA THR A 194 -28.44 -2.25 20.31
C THR A 194 -28.23 -2.25 21.83
N ALA A 195 -27.40 -1.34 22.34
CA ALA A 195 -27.21 -1.05 23.76
C ALA A 195 -27.62 0.41 23.98
#